data_AF-K7ZCC2-F1
#
_entry.id   AF-K7ZCC2-F1
#
_cell.length_a   1.000
_cell.length_b   1.000
_cell.length_c   1.000
_cell.angle_alpha   90.00
_cell.angle_beta   90.00
_cell.angle_gamma   90.00
#
_symmetry.space_group_name_H-M   'P 1'
#
loop_
_entity.id
_entity.type
_entity.pdbx_description
1 polymer ?
#
loop_
_entity_poly.entity_id
_entity_poly.type
_entity_poly.pdbx_seq_one_letter_code
_entity_poly.pdbx_strand_id
1 'polypeptide(L)'
;MLISTTSFALKRDPPGKLLRPQFSTSQPCENRPDFLTEIRSEFVGSLKHLPETVLVARDVEYYVEGKADAENLRMHGYQSFMKAPATPAKVLCGSTAQDLSQRFSLMAPTLIDTHKESRVGQSLWQFQLLTDAQRFSFWNLKTAGLRGGESLEGWIKSSGAQYKIYQKTHTEYELMLIKTEGNVTQYLSVRYDSVPNLK
;
A
#
# COMPACT_ATOMS: atom_id res chain seq x y z
N MET A 1 20.09 49.61 -24.16
CA MET A 1 18.75 49.00 -23.98
C MET A 1 18.96 47.51 -23.78
N LEU A 2 18.98 47.03 -22.53
CA LEU A 2 19.19 45.62 -22.18
C LEU A 2 17.85 45.00 -21.84
N ILE A 3 17.43 43.99 -22.61
CA ILE A 3 16.19 43.26 -22.39
C ILE A 3 16.47 42.21 -21.31
N SER A 4 15.85 42.39 -20.14
CA SER A 4 15.85 41.43 -19.03
C SER A 4 14.89 40.29 -19.37
N THR A 5 15.42 39.09 -19.63
CA THR A 5 14.61 37.86 -19.68
C THR A 5 14.45 37.33 -18.26
N THR A 6 13.28 37.54 -17.67
CA THR A 6 12.89 36.87 -16.42
C THR A 6 12.57 35.41 -16.71
N SER A 7 13.50 34.51 -16.39
CA SER A 7 13.25 33.07 -16.37
C SER A 7 12.31 32.71 -15.22
N PHE A 8 11.08 32.31 -15.54
CA PHE A 8 10.24 31.58 -14.59
C PHE A 8 10.82 30.18 -14.41
N ALA A 9 11.62 29.99 -13.36
CA ALA A 9 11.99 28.67 -12.89
C ALA A 9 10.76 28.02 -12.24
N LEU A 10 9.99 27.26 -13.03
CA LEU A 10 9.14 26.20 -12.50
C LEU A 10 10.06 25.27 -11.69
N LYS A 11 9.97 25.34 -10.36
CA LYS A 11 10.54 24.34 -9.45
C LYS A 11 9.89 23.00 -9.79
N ARG A 12 10.48 22.26 -10.72
CA ARG A 12 10.33 20.82 -10.77
C ARG A 12 11.07 20.30 -9.55
N ASP A 13 10.34 19.73 -8.59
CA ASP A 13 10.97 19.01 -7.51
C ASP A 13 11.93 17.97 -8.12
N PRO A 14 13.20 17.92 -7.69
CA PRO A 14 14.16 17.01 -8.29
C PRO A 14 13.72 15.56 -8.07
N PRO A 15 13.82 14.70 -9.09
CA PRO A 15 13.56 13.27 -8.93
C PRO A 15 14.54 12.71 -7.89
N GLY A 16 14.01 12.09 -6.84
CA GLY A 16 14.82 11.47 -5.78
C GLY A 16 14.84 12.17 -4.42
N LYS A 17 14.01 13.19 -4.17
CA LYS A 17 13.73 13.57 -2.77
C LYS A 17 13.07 12.38 -2.07
N LEU A 18 13.74 11.85 -1.03
CA LEU A 18 13.11 10.98 -0.05
C LEU A 18 11.79 11.63 0.35
N LEU A 19 10.66 10.96 0.08
CA LEU A 19 9.35 11.43 0.51
C LEU A 19 9.42 11.67 2.01
N ARG A 20 9.33 12.94 2.42
CA ARG A 20 9.36 13.29 3.83
C ARG A 20 7.98 12.94 4.41
N PRO A 21 7.91 12.20 5.53
CA PRO A 21 6.65 11.93 6.20
C PRO A 21 5.94 13.25 6.49
N GLN A 22 4.71 13.39 6.02
CA GLN A 22 3.84 14.49 6.37
C GLN A 22 3.00 14.05 7.55
N PHE A 23 3.35 14.55 8.73
CA PHE A 23 2.66 14.24 9.96
C PHE A 23 1.42 15.10 10.11
N SER A 24 0.32 14.47 10.53
CA SER A 24 -0.93 15.13 10.86
C SER A 24 -1.55 14.51 12.10
N THR A 25 -2.32 15.30 12.84
CA THR A 25 -3.23 14.75 13.84
C THR A 25 -4.41 14.09 13.13
N SER A 26 -4.98 13.04 13.73
CA SER A 26 -6.16 12.38 13.21
C SER A 26 -7.13 12.04 14.34
N GLN A 27 -8.40 11.84 13.99
CA GLN A 27 -9.38 11.29 14.91
C GLN A 27 -9.00 9.85 15.36
N PRO A 28 -9.46 9.41 16.55
CA PRO A 28 -9.26 8.04 17.02
C PRO A 28 -9.90 6.98 16.11
N CYS A 29 -9.34 5.76 16.11
CA CYS A 29 -9.94 4.63 15.39
C CYS A 29 -10.97 3.90 16.26
N GLU A 30 -12.25 4.21 16.09
CA GLU A 30 -13.36 3.59 16.83
C GLU A 30 -13.52 2.11 16.47
N ASN A 31 -13.55 1.80 15.16
CA ASN A 31 -13.83 0.47 14.62
C ASN A 31 -12.65 -0.08 13.79
N ARG A 32 -12.65 -1.40 13.60
CA ARG A 32 -11.80 -2.03 12.58
C ARG A 32 -12.37 -1.72 11.18
N PRO A 33 -11.52 -1.56 10.15
CA PRO A 33 -11.99 -1.37 8.78
C PRO A 33 -12.80 -2.56 8.26
N ASP A 34 -13.74 -2.28 7.35
CA ASP A 34 -14.65 -3.28 6.78
C ASP A 34 -13.91 -4.41 6.07
N PHE A 35 -12.74 -4.12 5.48
CA PHE A 35 -11.97 -5.15 4.78
C PHE A 35 -11.44 -6.27 5.70
N LEU A 36 -11.44 -6.06 7.02
CA LEU A 36 -11.10 -7.07 8.03
C LEU A 36 -12.30 -7.83 8.56
N THR A 37 -13.52 -7.30 8.41
CA THR A 37 -14.74 -7.85 9.00
C THR A 37 -15.65 -8.52 7.96
N GLU A 38 -15.48 -8.20 6.68
CA GLU A 38 -16.18 -8.85 5.57
C GLU A 38 -15.86 -10.35 5.52
N ILE A 39 -16.88 -11.19 5.69
CA ILE A 39 -16.81 -12.62 5.34
C ILE A 39 -16.71 -12.70 3.83
N ARG A 40 -15.54 -13.11 3.33
CA ARG A 40 -15.28 -13.24 1.90
C ARG A 40 -15.25 -14.71 1.54
N SER A 41 -15.83 -15.03 0.39
CA SER A 41 -15.52 -16.28 -0.29
C SER A 41 -14.03 -16.28 -0.60
N GLU A 42 -13.25 -16.97 0.24
CA GLU A 42 -11.84 -17.20 -0.03
C GLU A 42 -11.72 -17.83 -1.41
N PHE A 43 -11.05 -17.15 -2.35
CA PHE A 43 -10.48 -17.87 -3.48
C PHE A 43 -9.34 -18.67 -2.87
N VAL A 44 -9.58 -19.96 -2.57
CA VAL A 44 -8.62 -20.86 -1.92
C VAL A 44 -7.50 -21.17 -2.90
N GLY A 45 -6.64 -20.18 -3.12
CA GLY A 45 -5.62 -20.24 -4.15
C GLY A 45 -4.45 -19.34 -3.84
N SER A 46 -3.49 -19.43 -4.74
CA SER A 46 -2.28 -18.62 -4.75
C SER A 46 -2.33 -17.70 -5.97
N LEU A 47 -1.43 -16.71 -6.03
CA LEU A 47 -1.31 -15.81 -7.20
C LEU A 47 -1.13 -16.58 -8.53
N LYS A 48 -0.63 -17.82 -8.49
CA LYS A 48 -0.47 -18.70 -9.66
C LYS A 48 -1.77 -19.22 -10.26
N HIS A 49 -2.87 -19.16 -9.53
CA HIS A 49 -4.18 -19.68 -9.98
C HIS A 49 -5.07 -18.58 -10.58
N LEU A 50 -4.57 -17.35 -10.62
CA LEU A 50 -5.27 -16.27 -11.30
C LEU A 50 -5.34 -16.54 -12.81
N PRO A 51 -6.45 -16.15 -13.47
CA PRO A 51 -6.48 -16.15 -14.93
C PRO A 51 -5.38 -15.23 -15.49
N GLU A 52 -4.94 -15.49 -16.72
CA GLU A 52 -4.00 -14.61 -17.42
C GLU A 52 -4.65 -13.24 -17.65
N THR A 53 -4.10 -12.21 -17.01
CA THR A 53 -4.62 -10.84 -17.01
C THR A 53 -3.53 -9.89 -16.48
N VAL A 54 -3.82 -8.60 -16.49
CA VAL A 54 -3.08 -7.62 -15.71
C VAL A 54 -3.97 -7.03 -14.63
N LEU A 55 -3.54 -7.13 -13.38
CA LEU A 55 -4.20 -6.51 -12.24
C LEU A 55 -3.56 -5.15 -11.96
N VAL A 56 -4.36 -4.09 -12.01
CA VAL A 56 -3.92 -2.71 -11.75
C VAL A 56 -4.53 -2.25 -10.42
N ALA A 57 -3.70 -1.81 -9.48
CA ALA A 57 -4.17 -1.37 -8.17
C ALA A 57 -5.06 -0.12 -8.32
N ARG A 58 -6.24 -0.20 -7.73
CA ARG A 58 -7.25 0.84 -7.67
C ARG A 58 -7.04 1.74 -6.47
N ASP A 59 -6.86 1.11 -5.31
CA ASP A 59 -6.65 1.76 -4.03
C ASP A 59 -5.99 0.79 -3.06
N VAL A 60 -5.55 1.35 -1.92
CA VAL A 60 -4.92 0.63 -0.84
C VAL A 60 -5.43 1.13 0.50
N GLU A 61 -5.69 0.20 1.41
CA GLU A 61 -5.97 0.43 2.82
C GLU A 61 -4.89 -0.26 3.67
N TYR A 62 -4.22 0.52 4.52
CA TYR A 62 -3.22 0.00 5.46
C TYR A 62 -3.72 0.20 6.89
N TYR A 63 -4.03 -0.89 7.57
CA TYR A 63 -4.43 -0.88 8.97
C TYR A 63 -3.35 -1.51 9.85
N VAL A 64 -3.05 -0.87 10.97
CA VAL A 64 -2.17 -1.41 12.02
C VAL A 64 -2.96 -1.43 13.30
N GLU A 65 -2.91 -2.55 14.02
CA GLU A 65 -3.48 -2.66 15.36
C GLU A 65 -2.64 -3.53 16.27
N GLY A 66 -2.73 -3.29 17.57
CA GLY A 66 -2.04 -4.09 18.56
C GLY A 66 -1.95 -3.42 19.91
N LYS A 67 -1.03 -3.92 20.72
CA LYS A 67 -0.59 -3.26 21.95
C LYS A 67 0.86 -2.84 21.81
N ALA A 68 1.12 -1.54 21.93
CA ALA A 68 2.45 -0.97 22.05
C ALA A 68 2.54 -0.28 23.41
N ASP A 69 3.52 -0.66 24.23
CA ASP A 69 3.73 -0.12 25.58
C ASP A 69 2.47 -0.12 26.47
N ALA A 70 1.76 -1.25 26.48
CA ALA A 70 0.50 -1.49 27.21
C ALA A 70 -0.72 -0.66 26.76
N GLU A 71 -0.57 0.23 25.78
CA GLU A 71 -1.67 0.98 25.18
C GLU A 71 -2.11 0.39 23.84
N ASN A 72 -3.38 0.65 23.49
CA ASN A 72 -3.93 0.21 22.21
C ASN A 72 -3.37 1.09 21.09
N LEU A 73 -2.60 0.49 20.20
CA LEU A 73 -2.18 1.09 18.94
C LEU A 73 -3.22 0.76 17.88
N ARG A 74 -3.73 1.78 17.19
CA ARG A 74 -4.54 1.63 15.97
C ARG A 74 -4.22 2.74 14.98
N MET A 75 -4.00 2.40 13.72
CA MET A 75 -3.76 3.38 12.66
C MET A 75 -4.40 2.89 11.36
N HIS A 76 -5.03 3.79 10.61
CA HIS A 76 -5.61 3.47 9.31
C HIS A 76 -5.17 4.49 8.25
N GLY A 77 -4.44 4.04 7.24
CA GLY A 77 -4.05 4.81 6.05
C GLY A 77 -4.84 4.39 4.81
N TYR A 78 -5.11 5.34 3.92
CA TYR A 78 -5.79 5.11 2.64
C TYR A 78 -5.15 5.90 1.50
N GLN A 79 -5.13 5.31 0.31
CA GLN A 79 -4.83 6.00 -0.94
C GLN A 79 -5.62 5.42 -2.10
N SER A 80 -6.26 6.27 -2.91
CA SER A 80 -6.76 5.90 -4.24
C SER A 80 -5.73 6.23 -5.33
N PHE A 81 -5.52 5.28 -6.23
CA PHE A 81 -4.81 5.46 -7.49
C PHE A 81 -5.76 5.84 -8.63
N MET A 82 -7.07 5.61 -8.45
CA MET A 82 -8.10 6.07 -9.37
C MET A 82 -8.37 7.55 -9.17
N LYS A 83 -8.40 8.29 -10.29
CA LYS A 83 -8.62 9.74 -10.49
C LYS A 83 -7.33 10.53 -10.70
N ALA A 84 -7.38 11.41 -11.70
CA ALA A 84 -6.44 12.50 -11.86
C ALA A 84 -7.07 13.78 -11.25
N PRO A 85 -6.36 14.52 -10.39
CA PRO A 85 -5.06 14.14 -9.81
C PRO A 85 -5.21 12.97 -8.82
N ALA A 86 -4.19 12.10 -8.78
CA ALA A 86 -4.15 10.98 -7.84
C ALA A 86 -4.37 11.51 -6.42
N THR A 87 -5.23 10.83 -5.64
CA THR A 87 -5.44 11.27 -4.26
C THR A 87 -4.16 11.03 -3.47
N PRO A 88 -3.68 12.02 -2.70
CA PRO A 88 -2.53 11.80 -1.85
C PRO A 88 -2.87 10.74 -0.80
N ALA A 89 -1.86 9.95 -0.44
CA ALA A 89 -1.95 9.07 0.71
C ALA A 89 -2.31 9.89 1.97
N LYS A 90 -3.27 9.40 2.75
CA LYS A 90 -3.74 10.07 3.96
C LYS A 90 -3.97 9.09 5.10
N VAL A 91 -3.91 9.60 6.32
CA VAL A 91 -4.35 8.87 7.51
C VAL A 91 -5.83 9.17 7.74
N LEU A 92 -6.65 8.14 7.88
CA LEU A 92 -8.08 8.22 8.15
C LEU A 92 -8.37 8.33 9.66
N CYS A 93 -7.63 7.56 10.47
CA CYS A 93 -7.70 7.58 11.92
C CYS A 93 -6.39 7.06 12.53
N GLY A 94 -6.17 7.35 13.81
CA GLY A 94 -4.97 7.00 14.54
C GLY A 94 -5.14 7.15 16.04
N SER A 95 -4.61 6.20 16.80
CA SER A 95 -4.65 6.15 18.27
C SER A 95 -3.40 5.43 18.76
N THR A 96 -2.66 6.09 19.65
CA THR A 96 -1.38 5.60 20.15
C THR A 96 -1.05 6.26 21.49
N ALA A 97 -0.13 5.65 22.24
CA ALA A 97 0.49 6.27 23.40
C ALA A 97 1.19 7.58 23.05
N GLN A 98 1.21 8.50 24.02
CA GLN A 98 1.66 9.88 23.84
C GLN A 98 3.12 10.01 23.38
N ASP A 99 3.96 9.05 23.75
CA ASP A 99 5.41 9.08 23.44
C ASP A 99 5.83 7.99 22.43
N LEU A 100 4.87 7.33 21.77
CA LEU A 100 5.19 6.26 20.83
C LEU A 100 5.69 6.82 19.50
N SER A 101 6.86 6.37 19.08
CA SER A 101 7.41 6.60 17.73
C SER A 101 7.74 5.26 17.07
N GLN A 102 6.96 4.88 16.06
CA GLN A 102 7.08 3.58 15.40
C GLN A 102 6.75 3.66 13.92
N ARG A 103 7.47 2.86 13.12
CA ARG A 103 7.31 2.73 11.67
C ARG A 103 6.88 1.32 11.30
N PHE A 104 5.79 1.24 10.56
CA PHE A 104 5.24 0.01 9.98
C PHE A 104 5.43 0.03 8.48
N SER A 105 5.72 -1.13 7.91
CA SER A 105 6.04 -1.23 6.49
C SER A 105 5.64 -2.59 5.92
N LEU A 106 4.87 -2.54 4.84
CA LEU A 106 4.51 -3.70 4.05
C LEU A 106 4.80 -3.47 2.58
N MET A 107 5.27 -4.53 1.92
CA MET A 107 5.54 -4.51 0.48
C MET A 107 4.39 -5.17 -0.26
N ALA A 108 3.88 -4.52 -1.31
CA ALA A 108 2.81 -5.06 -2.13
C ALA A 108 3.00 -4.67 -3.61
N PRO A 109 2.54 -5.52 -4.54
CA PRO A 109 2.46 -5.13 -5.94
C PRO A 109 1.32 -4.13 -6.18
N THR A 110 1.55 -3.10 -6.99
CA THR A 110 0.50 -2.23 -7.53
C THR A 110 0.14 -2.55 -8.98
N LEU A 111 0.95 -3.39 -9.62
CA LEU A 111 0.69 -3.99 -10.93
C LEU A 111 1.11 -5.45 -10.85
N ILE A 112 0.19 -6.35 -11.18
CA ILE A 112 0.47 -7.78 -11.30
C ILE A 112 0.19 -8.23 -12.73
N ASP A 113 1.21 -8.74 -13.41
CA ASP A 113 1.05 -9.43 -14.69
C ASP A 113 1.04 -10.94 -14.45
N THR A 114 -0.07 -11.61 -14.76
CA THR A 114 -0.24 -13.05 -14.53
C THR A 114 -0.03 -13.88 -15.81
N HIS A 115 0.31 -13.26 -16.94
CA HIS A 115 0.60 -13.98 -18.18
C HIS A 115 1.86 -14.83 -18.04
N LYS A 116 1.88 -16.00 -18.68
CA LYS A 116 3.07 -16.88 -18.73
C LYS A 116 4.29 -16.16 -19.32
N GLU A 117 4.04 -15.39 -20.38
CA GLU A 117 4.99 -14.47 -20.96
C GLU A 117 4.60 -13.06 -20.55
N SER A 118 5.41 -12.47 -19.67
CA SER A 118 5.18 -11.13 -19.13
C SER A 118 5.03 -10.10 -20.26
N ARG A 119 3.90 -9.40 -20.28
CA ARG A 119 3.60 -8.32 -21.23
C ARG A 119 4.03 -6.96 -20.70
N VAL A 120 3.83 -6.70 -19.40
CA VAL A 120 4.13 -5.40 -18.75
C VAL A 120 4.97 -5.53 -17.49
N GLY A 121 5.09 -6.73 -16.94
CA GLY A 121 5.86 -6.99 -15.73
C GLY A 121 5.15 -6.56 -14.44
N GLN A 122 5.92 -6.48 -13.35
CA GLN A 122 5.41 -6.22 -12.01
C GLN A 122 5.79 -4.80 -11.56
N SER A 123 4.88 -4.11 -10.86
CA SER A 123 5.16 -2.84 -10.19
C SER A 123 5.09 -3.06 -8.70
N LEU A 124 6.21 -2.91 -8.00
CA LEU A 124 6.36 -3.26 -6.59
C LEU A 124 6.52 -2.01 -5.74
N TRP A 125 5.80 -1.92 -4.62
CA TRP A 125 5.73 -0.72 -3.78
C TRP A 125 5.88 -1.10 -2.31
N GLN A 126 6.48 -0.20 -1.55
CA GLN A 126 6.57 -0.26 -0.09
C GLN A 126 5.62 0.78 0.50
N PHE A 127 4.62 0.33 1.24
CA PHE A 127 3.64 1.15 1.95
C PHE A 127 4.07 1.33 3.39
N GLN A 128 3.95 2.55 3.91
CA GLN A 128 4.56 2.94 5.17
C GLN A 128 3.59 3.76 6.00
N LEU A 129 3.39 3.31 7.24
CA LEU A 129 2.67 4.02 8.26
C LEU A 129 3.64 4.38 9.38
N LEU A 130 3.63 5.62 9.81
CA LEU A 130 4.50 6.13 10.87
C LEU A 130 3.66 6.84 11.91
N THR A 131 3.98 6.63 13.17
CA THR A 131 3.49 7.42 14.29
C THR A 131 4.66 8.11 14.98
N ASP A 132 4.44 9.34 15.44
CA ASP A 132 5.36 10.12 16.26
C ASP A 132 4.57 11.03 17.20
N ALA A 133 4.49 10.66 18.48
CA ALA A 133 3.79 11.39 19.53
C ALA A 133 2.36 11.82 19.15
N GLN A 134 1.49 10.83 18.85
CA GLN A 134 0.10 11.02 18.40
C GLN A 134 -0.10 11.73 17.05
N ARG A 135 0.99 11.90 16.27
CA ARG A 135 0.90 12.34 14.88
C ARG A 135 1.17 11.16 13.98
N PHE A 136 0.48 11.13 12.85
CA PHE A 136 0.53 10.00 11.95
C PHE A 136 0.88 10.44 10.53
N SER A 137 1.55 9.55 9.80
CA SER A 137 1.85 9.74 8.38
C SER A 137 1.68 8.44 7.61
N PHE A 138 1.12 8.54 6.40
CA PHE A 138 0.97 7.44 5.46
C PHE A 138 1.56 7.84 4.11
N TRP A 139 2.48 7.04 3.59
CA TRP A 139 3.05 7.23 2.25
C TRP A 139 3.53 5.91 1.67
N ASN A 140 4.04 5.95 0.44
CA ASN A 140 4.57 4.79 -0.23
C ASN A 140 5.69 5.17 -1.19
N LEU A 141 6.45 4.17 -1.60
CA LEU A 141 7.58 4.31 -2.51
C LEU A 141 7.59 3.13 -3.47
N LYS A 142 7.71 3.42 -4.77
CA LYS A 142 7.99 2.38 -5.78
C LYS A 142 9.38 1.80 -5.53
N THR A 143 9.48 0.48 -5.45
CA THR A 143 10.74 -0.24 -5.21
C THR A 143 11.37 -0.67 -6.53
N ALA A 144 12.58 -1.23 -6.44
CA ALA A 144 13.12 -2.00 -7.55
C ALA A 144 12.16 -3.16 -7.91
N GLY A 145 12.15 -3.55 -9.19
CA GLY A 145 11.41 -4.72 -9.65
C GLY A 145 11.97 -6.02 -9.08
N LEU A 146 11.31 -7.14 -9.41
CA LEU A 146 11.78 -8.47 -9.02
C LEU A 146 13.21 -8.72 -9.54
N ARG A 147 14.05 -9.33 -8.69
CA ARG A 147 15.37 -9.79 -9.13
C ARG A 147 15.21 -11.04 -10.00
N GLY A 148 16.16 -11.28 -10.91
CA GLY A 148 16.10 -12.45 -11.80
C GLY A 148 15.90 -13.76 -11.03
N GLY A 149 14.88 -14.53 -11.39
CA GLY A 149 14.51 -15.80 -10.75
C GLY A 149 13.63 -15.68 -9.49
N GLU A 150 13.37 -14.47 -8.99
CA GLU A 150 12.46 -14.26 -7.87
C GLU A 150 11.00 -14.30 -8.35
N SER A 151 10.16 -15.12 -7.71
CA SER A 151 8.71 -15.10 -7.94
C SER A 151 8.05 -14.01 -7.10
N LEU A 152 6.93 -13.46 -7.58
CA LEU A 152 6.15 -12.49 -6.81
C LEU A 152 5.72 -13.04 -5.43
N GLU A 153 5.33 -14.31 -5.36
CA GLU A 153 5.00 -14.97 -4.10
C GLU A 153 6.21 -15.04 -3.15
N GLY A 154 7.40 -15.34 -3.67
CA GLY A 154 8.64 -15.35 -2.91
C GLY A 154 9.00 -13.96 -2.39
N TRP A 155 8.84 -12.93 -3.22
CA TRP A 155 9.07 -11.54 -2.86
C TRP A 155 8.12 -11.05 -1.76
N ILE A 156 6.83 -11.37 -1.83
CA ILE A 156 5.88 -11.04 -0.76
C ILE A 156 6.31 -11.71 0.55
N LYS A 157 6.60 -13.01 0.51
CA LYS A 157 6.99 -13.78 1.70
C LYS A 157 8.31 -13.33 2.31
N SER A 158 9.26 -12.82 1.51
CA SER A 158 10.53 -12.31 2.02
C SER A 158 10.37 -11.08 2.93
N SER A 159 9.25 -10.37 2.83
CA SER A 159 8.89 -9.27 3.74
C SER A 159 8.34 -9.72 5.09
N GLY A 160 8.19 -11.03 5.31
CA GLY A 160 7.56 -11.62 6.50
C GLY A 160 6.03 -11.57 6.48
N ALA A 161 5.41 -11.15 5.36
CA ALA A 161 3.97 -11.11 5.21
C ALA A 161 3.41 -12.46 4.72
N GLN A 162 2.28 -12.86 5.30
CA GLN A 162 1.36 -13.80 4.70
C GLN A 162 0.44 -13.06 3.73
N TYR A 163 -0.08 -13.76 2.72
CA TYR A 163 -1.02 -13.16 1.79
C TYR A 163 -2.24 -14.05 1.55
N LYS A 164 -3.36 -13.40 1.25
CA LYS A 164 -4.60 -14.00 0.74
C LYS A 164 -5.05 -13.21 -0.47
N ILE A 165 -5.61 -13.89 -1.46
CA ILE A 165 -6.24 -13.24 -2.60
C ILE A 165 -7.73 -13.57 -2.64
N TYR A 166 -8.54 -12.55 -2.88
CA TYR A 166 -9.98 -12.68 -2.98
C TYR A 166 -10.41 -12.20 -4.36
N GLN A 167 -11.30 -12.95 -4.98
CA GLN A 167 -12.04 -12.47 -6.15
C GLN A 167 -13.32 -11.80 -5.66
N LYS A 168 -13.45 -10.48 -5.82
CA LYS A 168 -14.67 -9.75 -5.44
C LYS A 168 -15.73 -9.84 -6.53
N THR A 169 -15.29 -9.74 -7.79
CA THR A 169 -16.13 -9.94 -8.98
C THR A 169 -15.31 -10.58 -10.10
N HIS A 170 -15.88 -10.79 -11.29
CA HIS A 170 -15.13 -11.29 -12.44
C HIS A 170 -13.96 -10.40 -12.88
N THR A 171 -14.00 -9.11 -12.55
CA THR A 171 -12.99 -8.12 -12.95
C THR A 171 -12.31 -7.45 -11.77
N GLU A 172 -12.62 -7.84 -10.53
CA GLU A 172 -12.10 -7.21 -9.33
C GLU A 172 -11.48 -8.24 -8.39
N TYR A 173 -10.25 -7.95 -7.96
CA TYR A 173 -9.49 -8.79 -7.04
C TYR A 173 -9.00 -7.96 -5.85
N GLU A 174 -8.76 -8.61 -4.73
CA GLU A 174 -8.20 -7.99 -3.54
C GLU A 174 -7.05 -8.85 -3.01
N LEU A 175 -5.86 -8.28 -2.92
CA LEU A 175 -4.71 -8.88 -2.24
C LEU A 175 -4.67 -8.35 -0.81
N MET A 176 -4.79 -9.24 0.15
CA MET A 176 -4.65 -8.94 1.55
C MET A 176 -3.32 -9.49 2.06
N LEU A 177 -2.53 -8.62 2.68
CA LEU A 177 -1.24 -8.95 3.27
C LEU A 177 -1.32 -8.76 4.78
N ILE A 178 -0.78 -9.73 5.52
CA ILE A 178 -0.83 -9.77 6.97
C ILE A 178 0.57 -10.03 7.49
N LYS A 179 1.07 -9.15 8.36
CA LYS A 179 2.37 -9.32 9.03
C LYS A 179 2.21 -9.05 10.51
N THR A 180 2.60 -10.02 11.32
CA THR A 180 2.53 -9.92 12.79
C THR A 180 3.94 -9.84 13.35
N GLU A 181 4.22 -8.82 14.15
CA GLU A 181 5.50 -8.62 14.83
C GLU A 181 5.22 -8.34 16.31
N GLY A 182 5.51 -9.32 17.18
CA GLY A 182 5.17 -9.25 18.59
C GLY A 182 3.65 -9.12 18.80
N ASN A 183 3.23 -8.05 19.48
CA ASN A 183 1.82 -7.76 19.79
C ASN A 183 1.16 -6.81 18.79
N VAL A 184 1.79 -6.57 17.63
CA VAL A 184 1.28 -5.67 16.58
C VAL A 184 1.05 -6.45 15.29
N THR A 185 -0.10 -6.23 14.67
CA THR A 185 -0.46 -6.79 13.38
C THR A 185 -0.66 -5.68 12.36
N GLN A 186 -0.01 -5.84 11.22
CA GLN A 186 -0.07 -4.99 10.03
C GLN A 186 -0.96 -5.70 9.00
N TYR A 187 -1.99 -5.01 8.51
CA TYR A 187 -2.89 -5.49 7.45
C TYR A 187 -2.87 -4.51 6.29
N LEU A 188 -2.53 -4.97 5.10
CA LEU A 188 -2.57 -4.16 3.88
C LEU A 188 -3.52 -4.81 2.89
N SER A 189 -4.60 -4.11 2.54
CA SER A 189 -5.50 -4.50 1.47
C SER A 189 -5.21 -3.67 0.23
N VAL A 190 -4.96 -4.33 -0.89
CA VAL A 190 -4.86 -3.70 -2.21
C VAL A 190 -5.98 -4.23 -3.08
N ARG A 191 -6.84 -3.34 -3.57
CA ARG A 191 -7.91 -3.67 -4.51
C ARG A 191 -7.42 -3.44 -5.93
N TYR A 192 -7.77 -4.34 -6.84
CA TYR A 192 -7.32 -4.32 -8.23
C TYR A 192 -8.49 -4.40 -9.21
N ASP A 193 -8.31 -3.70 -10.33
CA ASP A 193 -9.04 -3.90 -11.56
C ASP A 193 -8.28 -4.88 -12.46
N SER A 194 -8.97 -5.90 -12.97
CA SER A 194 -8.45 -6.83 -13.98
C SER A 194 -8.63 -6.25 -15.38
N VAL A 195 -7.53 -6.12 -16.10
CA VAL A 195 -7.45 -5.60 -17.47
C VAL A 195 -7.06 -6.75 -18.40
N PRO A 196 -8.04 -7.47 -19.00
CA PRO A 196 -7.77 -8.67 -19.79
C PRO A 196 -7.06 -8.37 -21.12
N ASN A 197 -7.19 -7.16 -21.66
CA ASN A 197 -6.62 -6.77 -22.94
C ASN A 197 -5.86 -5.45 -22.82
N LEU A 198 -4.54 -5.54 -22.61
CA LEU A 198 -3.63 -4.44 -22.92
C LEU A 198 -3.33 -4.53 -24.42
N LYS A 199 -3.90 -3.62 -25.21
CA LYS A 199 -3.55 -3.41 -26.62
C LYS A 199 -2.26 -2.60 -26.72
#